data_AF-A0A238H9C2-F1
#
_entry.id   AF-A0A238H9C2-F1
#
_cell.length_a   1.000
_cell.length_b   1.000
_cell.length_c   1.000
_cell.angle_alpha   90.00
_cell.angle_beta   90.00
_cell.angle_gamma   90.00
#
_symmetry.space_group_name_H-M   'P 1'
#
loop_
_entity.id
_entity.type
_entity.pdbx_description
1 polymer ?
#
loop_
_entity_poly.entity_id
_entity_poly.type
_entity_poly.pdbx_seq_one_letter_code
_entity_poly.pdbx_strand_id
1 'polypeptide(L)'
;MRDELLATITDEHASVEAFASLLAYEEKALTTPEPLDALPGLVARKLELINKLARLERERDALLASLGLPAGKKGMDRAAEGDVRIANGWQLLQQAAERARHANAINGMLIRIRMDHNEKALAVLRATPQRAALYGPDGRLGAATR
;
A
#
# COMPACT_ATOMS: atom_id res chain seq x y z
N MET A 1 23.90 0.28 -23.44
CA MET A 1 23.86 -0.81 -22.44
C MET A 1 24.06 -0.33 -20.99
N ARG A 2 25.25 0.12 -20.55
CA ARG A 2 25.39 0.64 -19.15
C ARG A 2 24.63 1.95 -18.91
N ASP A 3 24.65 2.86 -19.86
CA ASP A 3 23.87 4.10 -19.75
C ASP A 3 22.35 3.86 -19.86
N GLU A 4 21.92 2.84 -20.62
CA GLU A 4 20.52 2.38 -20.65
C GLU A 4 20.10 1.80 -19.30
N LEU A 5 20.95 0.98 -18.67
CA LEU A 5 20.71 0.45 -17.34
C LEU A 5 20.61 1.58 -16.30
N LEU A 6 21.47 2.60 -16.40
CA LEU A 6 21.39 3.79 -15.56
C LEU A 6 20.07 4.56 -15.75
N ALA A 7 19.60 4.70 -17.00
CA ALA A 7 18.32 5.32 -17.30
C ALA A 7 17.15 4.51 -16.71
N THR A 8 17.15 3.18 -16.87
CA THR A 8 16.12 2.30 -16.30
C THR A 8 16.08 2.41 -14.77
N ILE A 9 17.23 2.41 -14.09
CA ILE A 9 17.29 2.56 -12.63
C ILE A 9 16.77 3.93 -12.17
N THR A 10 17.06 4.98 -12.94
CA THR A 10 16.56 6.33 -12.66
C THR A 10 15.04 6.40 -12.77
N ASP A 11 14.48 5.77 -13.80
CA ASP A 11 13.03 5.65 -14.00
C ASP A 11 12.35 4.75 -12.94
N GLU A 12 13.01 3.67 -12.52
CA GLU A 12 12.55 2.83 -11.40
C GLU A 12 12.50 3.67 -10.12
N HIS A 13 13.57 4.39 -9.80
CA HIS A 13 13.65 5.24 -8.61
C HIS A 13 12.53 6.30 -8.60
N ALA A 14 12.33 7.03 -9.70
CA ALA A 14 11.27 8.02 -9.82
C ALA A 14 9.87 7.40 -9.66
N SER A 15 9.67 6.19 -10.17
CA SER A 15 8.38 5.48 -10.07
C SER A 15 8.12 4.99 -8.64
N VAL A 16 9.15 4.54 -7.92
CA VAL A 16 9.03 4.17 -6.50
C VAL A 16 8.77 5.39 -5.62
N GLU A 17 9.40 6.52 -5.89
CA GLU A 17 9.13 7.78 -5.17
C GLU A 17 7.68 8.27 -5.37
N ALA A 18 7.18 8.19 -6.61
CA ALA A 18 5.78 8.49 -6.89
C ALA A 18 4.84 7.55 -6.13
N PHE A 19 5.17 6.26 -6.04
CA PHE A 19 4.40 5.29 -5.27
C PHE A 19 4.43 5.55 -3.77
N ALA A 20 5.60 5.89 -3.21
CA ALA A 20 5.75 6.27 -1.80
C ALA A 20 4.92 7.52 -1.46
N SER A 21 4.95 8.53 -2.34
CA SER A 21 4.14 9.75 -2.18
C SER A 21 2.64 9.45 -2.21
N LEU A 22 2.22 8.51 -3.07
CA LEU A 22 0.83 8.07 -3.16
C LEU A 22 0.38 7.33 -1.89
N LEU A 23 1.25 6.53 -1.28
CA LEU A 23 0.98 5.87 0.00
C LEU A 23 0.84 6.89 1.14
N ALA A 24 1.70 7.92 1.19
CA ALA A 24 1.57 8.98 2.19
C ALA A 24 0.25 9.76 2.03
N TYR A 25 -0.19 10.01 0.80
CA TYR A 25 -1.48 10.64 0.54
C TYR A 25 -2.65 9.74 0.98
N GLU A 26 -2.55 8.43 0.73
CA GLU A 26 -3.54 7.47 1.22
C GLU A 26 -3.59 7.41 2.75
N GLU A 27 -2.45 7.45 3.44
CA GLU A 27 -2.38 7.54 4.91
C GLU A 27 -3.17 8.74 5.43
N LYS A 28 -2.99 9.91 4.79
CA LYS A 28 -3.73 11.13 5.11
C LYS A 28 -5.22 10.97 4.87
N ALA A 29 -5.62 10.41 3.73
CA ALA A 29 -7.03 10.14 3.42
C ALA A 29 -7.66 9.14 4.41
N LEU A 30 -6.88 8.17 4.89
CA LEU A 30 -7.31 7.18 5.87
C LEU A 30 -7.45 7.74 7.28
N THR A 31 -6.76 8.83 7.61
CA THR A 31 -6.81 9.48 8.93
C THR A 31 -7.80 10.64 9.00
N THR A 32 -8.24 11.20 7.86
CA THR A 32 -9.26 12.25 7.82
C THR A 32 -10.70 11.70 7.91
N PRO A 33 -11.64 12.41 8.57
CA PRO A 33 -13.04 12.00 8.68
C PRO A 33 -13.88 12.22 7.40
N GLU A 34 -13.33 12.89 6.39
CA GLU A 34 -14.03 13.27 5.16
C GLU A 34 -14.37 12.06 4.25
N PRO A 35 -15.31 12.23 3.30
CA PRO A 35 -15.69 11.17 2.37
C PRO A 35 -14.47 10.59 1.65
N LEU A 36 -14.39 9.27 1.63
CA LEU A 36 -13.31 8.50 1.02
C LEU A 36 -13.36 8.52 -0.53
N ASP A 37 -13.97 9.54 -1.14
CA ASP A 37 -14.19 9.66 -2.58
C ASP A 37 -12.88 9.67 -3.38
N ALA A 38 -11.77 10.01 -2.74
CA ALA A 38 -10.43 9.94 -3.32
C ALA A 38 -9.87 8.51 -3.40
N LEU A 39 -10.33 7.56 -2.57
CA LEU A 39 -9.74 6.20 -2.50
C LEU A 39 -9.81 5.42 -3.82
N PRO A 40 -10.94 5.40 -4.58
CA PRO A 40 -10.98 4.70 -5.86
C PRO A 40 -9.95 5.22 -6.86
N GLY A 41 -9.75 6.54 -6.91
CA GLY A 41 -8.72 7.17 -7.76
C GLY A 41 -7.29 6.82 -7.32
N LEU A 42 -7.06 6.68 -6.00
CA LEU A 42 -5.76 6.25 -5.47
C LEU A 42 -5.46 4.79 -5.82
N VAL A 43 -6.44 3.91 -5.74
CA VAL A 43 -6.27 2.49 -6.11
C VAL A 43 -5.90 2.35 -7.59
N ALA A 44 -6.57 3.09 -8.48
CA ALA A 44 -6.23 3.09 -9.91
C ALA A 44 -4.78 3.54 -10.16
N ARG A 45 -4.36 4.66 -9.56
CA ARG A 45 -2.98 5.17 -9.67
C ARG A 45 -1.93 4.20 -9.11
N LYS A 46 -2.24 3.51 -8.00
CA LYS A 46 -1.36 2.46 -7.46
C LYS A 46 -1.17 1.33 -8.45
N LEU A 47 -2.24 0.86 -9.08
CA LEU A 47 -2.19 -0.23 -10.05
C LEU A 47 -1.35 0.15 -11.27
N GLU A 48 -1.50 1.37 -11.78
CA GLU A 48 -0.67 1.91 -12.86
C GLU A 48 0.82 1.90 -12.50
N LEU A 49 1.17 2.38 -11.30
CA LEU A 49 2.55 2.40 -10.82
C LEU A 49 3.13 1.00 -10.61
N ILE A 50 2.34 0.06 -10.07
CA ILE A 50 2.75 -1.35 -9.91
C ILE A 50 3.04 -1.97 -11.28
N ASN A 51 2.17 -1.75 -12.26
CA ASN A 51 2.38 -2.25 -13.63
C ASN A 51 3.62 -1.63 -14.28
N LYS A 52 3.85 -0.33 -14.08
CA LYS A 52 5.05 0.36 -14.56
C LYS A 52 6.31 -0.22 -13.92
N LEU A 53 6.34 -0.41 -12.60
CA LEU A 53 7.46 -1.01 -11.88
C LEU A 53 7.75 -2.42 -12.38
N ALA A 54 6.72 -3.26 -12.55
CA ALA A 54 6.90 -4.61 -13.07
C ALA A 54 7.46 -4.62 -14.50
N ARG A 55 7.13 -3.63 -15.33
CA ARG A 55 7.73 -3.47 -16.68
C ARG A 55 9.20 -3.08 -16.59
N LEU A 56 9.52 -2.06 -15.78
CA LEU A 56 10.90 -1.61 -15.59
C LEU A 56 11.78 -2.70 -15.01
N GLU A 57 11.25 -3.53 -14.11
CA GLU A 57 11.97 -4.67 -13.54
C GLU A 57 12.36 -5.70 -14.62
N ARG A 58 11.45 -5.99 -15.54
CA ARG A 58 11.75 -6.88 -16.69
C ARG A 58 12.77 -6.27 -17.63
N GLU A 59 12.70 -4.96 -17.88
CA GLU A 59 13.67 -4.24 -18.70
C GLU A 59 15.06 -4.26 -18.06
N ARG A 60 15.15 -4.02 -16.75
CA ARG A 60 16.38 -4.14 -15.95
C ARG A 60 16.98 -5.54 -16.07
N ASP A 61 16.16 -6.58 -15.87
CA ASP A 61 16.65 -7.96 -15.92
C ASP A 61 17.12 -8.36 -17.34
N ALA A 62 16.47 -7.86 -18.39
CA ALA A 62 16.93 -8.03 -19.77
C ALA A 62 18.27 -7.32 -20.03
N LEU A 63 18.44 -6.11 -19.50
CA LEU A 63 19.70 -5.35 -19.59
C LEU A 63 20.82 -6.06 -18.80
N LEU A 64 20.55 -6.59 -17.61
CA LEU A 64 21.50 -7.38 -16.84
C LEU A 64 21.93 -8.64 -17.62
N ALA A 65 20.98 -9.36 -18.22
CA ALA A 65 21.28 -10.53 -19.04
C ALA A 65 22.18 -10.18 -20.23
N SER A 66 21.93 -9.04 -20.88
CA SER A 66 22.74 -8.55 -22.00
C SER A 66 24.17 -8.13 -21.59
N LEU A 67 24.37 -7.82 -20.31
CA LEU A 67 25.69 -7.56 -19.70
C LEU A 67 26.36 -8.84 -19.16
N GLY A 68 25.74 -10.02 -19.33
CA GLY A 68 26.22 -11.30 -18.79
C GLY A 68 26.07 -11.42 -17.27
N LEU A 69 25.20 -10.61 -16.66
CA LEU A 69 24.93 -10.58 -15.23
C LEU A 69 23.65 -11.36 -14.89
N PRO A 70 23.56 -11.97 -13.69
CA PRO A 70 22.35 -12.64 -13.24
C PRO A 70 21.20 -11.63 -13.06
N ALA A 71 19.95 -12.06 -13.18
CA ALA A 71 18.79 -11.20 -12.92
C ALA A 71 18.66 -10.80 -11.44
N GLY A 72 17.89 -9.74 -11.18
CA GLY A 72 17.56 -9.28 -9.83
C GLY A 72 18.74 -8.69 -9.07
N LYS A 73 18.63 -8.69 -7.73
CA LYS A 73 19.56 -8.02 -6.81
C LYS A 73 21.03 -8.40 -7.05
N LYS A 74 21.33 -9.69 -7.25
CA LYS A 74 22.71 -10.16 -7.46
C LYS A 74 23.34 -9.58 -8.72
N GLY A 75 22.57 -9.34 -9.77
CA GLY A 75 23.05 -8.70 -10.99
C GLY A 75 23.31 -7.22 -10.77
N MET A 76 22.38 -6.55 -10.09
CA MET A 76 22.49 -5.15 -9.74
C MET A 76 23.69 -4.87 -8.84
N ASP A 77 23.95 -5.72 -7.85
CA ASP A 77 25.12 -5.58 -6.96
C ASP A 77 26.43 -5.70 -7.76
N ARG A 78 26.52 -6.65 -8.71
CA ARG A 78 27.68 -6.78 -9.61
C ARG A 78 27.80 -5.64 -10.62
N ALA A 79 26.68 -5.10 -11.10
CA ALA A 79 26.68 -3.95 -11.99
C ALA A 79 27.16 -2.69 -11.25
N ALA A 80 26.80 -2.55 -9.97
CA ALA A 80 27.22 -1.45 -9.10
C ALA A 80 28.72 -1.50 -8.77
N GLU A 81 29.32 -2.68 -8.62
CA GLU A 81 30.79 -2.82 -8.45
C GLU A 81 31.58 -2.24 -9.64
N GLY A 82 30.98 -2.25 -10.85
CA GLY A 82 31.63 -1.80 -12.08
C GLY A 82 31.36 -0.34 -12.48
N ASP A 83 30.38 0.35 -11.89
CA ASP A 83 30.05 1.75 -12.20
C ASP A 83 29.43 2.47 -10.99
N VAL A 84 30.10 3.50 -10.50
CA VAL A 84 29.67 4.31 -9.34
C VAL A 84 28.30 4.98 -9.55
N ARG A 85 27.94 5.32 -10.79
CA ARG A 85 26.64 5.92 -11.10
C ARG A 85 25.52 4.91 -10.91
N ILE A 86 25.74 3.67 -11.35
CA ILE A 86 24.82 2.55 -11.16
C ILE A 86 24.70 2.22 -9.68
N ALA A 87 25.83 2.20 -8.95
CA ALA A 87 25.82 2.00 -7.50
C ALA A 87 24.96 3.04 -6.76
N ASN A 88 25.13 4.32 -7.09
CA ASN A 88 24.35 5.40 -6.48
C ASN A 88 22.86 5.28 -6.81
N GLY A 89 22.50 5.05 -8.08
CA GLY A 89 21.11 4.85 -8.48
C GLY A 89 20.47 3.64 -7.80
N TRP A 90 21.20 2.54 -7.69
CA TRP A 90 20.74 1.31 -7.04
C TRP A 90 20.51 1.51 -5.54
N GLN A 91 21.39 2.26 -4.86
CA GLN A 91 21.20 2.61 -3.45
C GLN A 91 19.95 3.48 -3.25
N LEU A 92 19.75 4.50 -4.08
CA LEU A 92 18.56 5.35 -4.02
C LEU A 92 17.27 4.55 -4.23
N LEU A 93 17.26 3.66 -5.22
CA LEU A 93 16.12 2.77 -5.48
C LEU A 93 15.80 1.87 -4.29
N GLN A 94 16.81 1.27 -3.66
CA GLN A 94 16.62 0.43 -2.47
C GLN A 94 16.03 1.22 -1.29
N GLN A 95 16.52 2.45 -1.06
CA GLN A 95 16.01 3.32 0.00
C GLN A 95 14.56 3.74 -0.27
N ALA A 96 14.23 4.12 -1.50
CA ALA A 96 12.87 4.47 -1.90
C ALA A 96 11.91 3.28 -1.72
N ALA A 97 12.37 2.08 -2.09
CA ALA A 97 11.56 0.86 -1.96
C ALA A 97 11.29 0.50 -0.48
N GLU A 98 12.25 0.73 0.41
CA GLU A 98 12.05 0.54 1.85
C GLU A 98 11.03 1.53 2.42
N ARG A 99 11.11 2.81 2.04
CA ARG A 99 10.10 3.82 2.43
C ARG A 99 8.70 3.41 1.97
N ALA A 100 8.57 2.98 0.71
CA ALA A 100 7.30 2.52 0.17
C ALA A 100 6.75 1.28 0.93
N ARG A 101 7.61 0.31 1.27
CA ARG A 101 7.21 -0.85 2.08
C ARG A 101 6.67 -0.44 3.45
N HIS A 102 7.36 0.47 4.12
CA HIS A 102 6.96 0.96 5.44
C HIS A 102 5.61 1.69 5.39
N ALA A 103 5.42 2.61 4.45
CA ALA A 103 4.15 3.32 4.28
C ALA A 103 2.99 2.37 3.95
N ASN A 104 3.23 1.36 3.11
CA ASN A 104 2.22 0.36 2.77
C ASN A 104 1.79 -0.49 3.99
N ALA A 105 2.73 -0.81 4.89
CA ALA A 105 2.42 -1.52 6.12
C ALA A 105 1.54 -0.69 7.08
N ILE A 106 1.84 0.62 7.20
CA ILE A 106 1.05 1.56 8.00
C ILE A 106 -0.39 1.66 7.44
N ASN A 107 -0.53 1.86 6.13
CA ASN A 107 -1.84 1.97 5.49
C ASN A 107 -2.67 0.69 5.67
N GLY A 108 -2.04 -0.49 5.55
CA GLY A 108 -2.70 -1.77 5.82
C GLY A 108 -3.21 -1.90 7.26
N MET A 109 -2.45 -1.39 8.24
CA MET A 109 -2.87 -1.36 9.64
C MET A 109 -4.07 -0.42 9.85
N LEU A 110 -4.02 0.80 9.30
CA LEU A 110 -5.11 1.78 9.41
C LEU A 110 -6.42 1.26 8.81
N ILE A 111 -6.34 0.62 7.64
CA ILE A 111 -7.51 0.00 6.99
C ILE A 111 -8.14 -1.05 7.92
N ARG A 112 -7.33 -1.93 8.51
CA ARG A 112 -7.82 -2.97 9.44
C ARG A 112 -8.49 -2.36 10.68
N ILE A 113 -7.91 -1.32 11.26
CA ILE A 113 -8.49 -0.63 12.43
C ILE A 113 -9.86 -0.02 12.09
N ARG A 114 -9.98 0.66 10.93
CA ARG A 114 -11.27 1.24 10.50
C ARG A 114 -12.31 0.17 10.21
N MET A 115 -11.93 -0.96 9.61
CA MET A 115 -12.83 -2.09 9.36
C MET A 115 -13.38 -2.67 10.67
N ASP A 116 -12.52 -2.97 11.64
CA ASP A 116 -12.92 -3.49 12.96
C ASP A 116 -13.86 -2.52 13.71
N HIS A 117 -13.57 -1.22 13.65
CA HIS A 117 -14.46 -0.21 14.24
C HIS A 117 -15.84 -0.18 13.55
N ASN A 118 -15.86 -0.21 12.22
CA ASN A 118 -17.12 -0.23 11.45
C ASN A 118 -17.94 -1.49 11.71
N GLU A 119 -17.30 -2.66 11.80
CA GLU A 119 -17.98 -3.92 12.12
C GLU A 119 -18.60 -3.88 13.53
N LYS A 120 -17.88 -3.35 14.53
CA LYS A 120 -18.40 -3.14 15.88
C LYS A 120 -19.56 -2.15 15.91
N ALA A 121 -19.46 -1.02 15.23
CA ALA A 121 -20.53 -0.04 15.14
C ALA A 121 -21.77 -0.62 14.46
N LEU A 122 -21.60 -1.34 13.35
CA LEU A 122 -22.68 -2.07 12.69
C LEU A 122 -23.28 -3.16 13.58
N ALA A 123 -22.47 -3.87 14.37
CA ALA A 123 -22.97 -4.85 15.33
C ALA A 123 -23.85 -4.19 16.40
N VAL A 124 -23.49 -3.00 16.89
CA VAL A 124 -24.34 -2.23 17.82
C VAL A 124 -25.64 -1.78 17.16
N LEU A 125 -25.60 -1.28 15.92
CA LEU A 125 -26.81 -0.86 15.19
C LEU A 125 -27.71 -2.04 14.80
N ARG A 126 -27.12 -3.20 14.46
CA ARG A 126 -27.81 -4.43 14.08
C ARG A 126 -28.31 -5.23 15.28
N ALA A 127 -27.69 -5.04 16.45
CA ALA A 127 -28.23 -5.49 17.72
C ALA A 127 -29.55 -4.75 17.92
N THR A 128 -30.61 -5.33 17.35
CA THR A 128 -31.99 -4.95 17.61
C THR A 128 -32.13 -4.87 19.13
N PRO A 129 -32.69 -3.80 19.73
CA PRO A 129 -32.96 -3.82 21.15
C PRO A 129 -33.83 -5.06 21.37
N GLN A 130 -33.26 -6.05 22.04
CA GLN A 130 -33.84 -7.36 22.22
C GLN A 130 -35.05 -7.15 23.12
N ARG A 131 -36.19 -6.81 22.51
CA ARG A 131 -37.44 -6.35 23.12
C ARG A 131 -37.19 -5.95 24.57
N ALA A 132 -36.65 -4.75 24.78
CA ALA A 132 -36.74 -4.13 26.10
C ALA A 132 -38.20 -4.33 26.51
N ALA A 133 -38.43 -5.16 27.53
CA ALA A 133 -39.75 -5.64 27.92
C ALA A 133 -40.69 -4.44 27.91
N LEU A 134 -41.52 -4.34 26.87
CA LEU A 134 -42.31 -3.15 26.63
C LEU A 134 -43.23 -3.04 27.84
N TYR A 135 -43.15 -1.89 28.51
CA TYR A 135 -44.10 -1.49 29.54
C TYR A 135 -45.50 -1.70 28.95
N GLY A 136 -46.26 -2.66 29.48
CA GLY A 136 -47.67 -2.75 29.16
C GLY A 136 -48.36 -1.44 29.59
N PRO A 137 -49.51 -1.06 29.00
CA PRO A 137 -50.26 0.13 29.42
C PRO A 137 -50.58 0.19 30.94
N ASP A 138 -50.46 -0.93 31.67
CA ASP A 138 -50.62 -1.02 33.14
C ASP A 138 -49.29 -1.08 33.93
N GLY A 139 -48.15 -0.81 33.31
CA GLY A 139 -46.85 -0.65 33.97
C GLY A 139 -46.22 -1.87 34.65
N ARG A 140 -46.72 -3.08 34.37
CA ARG A 140 -46.17 -4.31 34.93
C ARG A 140 -45.17 -4.98 33.98
N LEU A 141 -43.98 -5.26 34.49
CA LEU A 141 -43.05 -6.19 33.86
C LEU A 141 -43.64 -7.59 33.97
N GLY A 142 -43.97 -8.20 32.82
CA GLY A 142 -44.38 -9.59 32.76
C GLY A 142 -43.24 -10.47 33.30
N ALA A 143 -43.45 -11.08 34.46
CA ALA A 143 -42.52 -12.02 35.03
C ALA A 143 -42.28 -13.16 34.03
N ALA A 144 -41.03 -13.33 33.59
CA ALA A 144 -40.61 -14.51 32.86
C ALA A 144 -40.79 -15.71 33.79
N THR A 145 -41.88 -16.46 33.59
CA THR A 145 -42.14 -17.71 34.30
C THR A 145 -41.29 -18.78 33.63
N ARG A 146 -40.50 -19.50 34.44
CA ARG A 146 -39.63 -20.60 34.03
C ARG A 146 -40.39 -21.78 33.45
#